data_AF-A0A1I4HWI0-F1
#
_entry.id   AF-A0A1I4HWI0-F1
#
_cell.length_a   1.000
_cell.length_b   1.000
_cell.length_c   1.000
_cell.angle_alpha   90.00
_cell.angle_beta   90.00
_cell.angle_gamma   90.00
#
_symmetry.space_group_name_H-M   'P 1'
#
loop_
_entity.id
_entity.type
_entity.pdbx_description
1 polymer ?
#
loop_
_entity_poly.entity_id
_entity_poly.type
_entity_poly.pdbx_seq_one_letter_code
_entity_poly.pdbx_strand_id
1 'polypeptide(L)'
;MTKQTKPSLPQLARRACALALALGVAACGGGGGGGGAAATVAAPATVAAPAGLSAIAGNTGGRFLLDGKGADARFADIVDFAGDAAGGFYVADAAYGQTGAVRKVDKDGVVTTLTNAAPGHVDGDRAHARVEGVRSVSVAPDGKVYLLDGGAQGVHVRLLGADGAIRTLATLERDLAGAGRIAAASGGVVYIAAPGALARMAADGRVALVQGSAYGGGNDYLRDDIALAPNGDVYAIRDASISRVTPDGKLSVLARRDPMSDGRDGTLAEVGVGRVLGLAVRSNGDILLADGGRGFGGSEYKLRQISGGRITTLFSEHSRAGYPFQRDIGAKPLRLAADGTMLIASNGMLHRVGSDGALAPLAGLADDNEGYGVDGRGAAARYFAPGMLGADGAGNVYSIEGTGGVVQAIFAPSSLVLRKTAPDGTVSTLAKSDAGAPSGIAVSRDGKVYVSLQPAGIGQQRWLGGAVYQVLDGQRLVLLAGVPEAAASEPRQRDGVGAAARFNHPALAGIDADGNLFLRDGDGFRKIDAKAAVSTIAALPAGLNAAADGNVYTADAKHGVVYRTTPAGARSVVAGVLDQHGTILGALPGQLDHPSSIVATGPGSFAVASGAAIVRLVLP
;
A
#
# COMPACT_ATOMS: atom_id res chain seq x y z
N MET A 1 61.73 13.66 -12.82
CA MET A 1 62.26 13.72 -14.20
C MET A 1 61.76 12.50 -14.97
N THR A 2 61.60 12.66 -16.29
CA THR A 2 61.21 11.70 -17.35
C THR A 2 59.77 11.18 -17.39
N LYS A 3 59.04 11.78 -18.36
CA LYS A 3 57.79 11.35 -19.02
C LYS A 3 58.04 10.24 -20.04
N GLN A 4 56.97 9.47 -20.33
CA GLN A 4 56.54 8.79 -21.58
C GLN A 4 55.96 7.40 -21.23
N THR A 5 54.85 6.85 -21.75
CA THR A 5 54.07 7.02 -23.00
C THR A 5 52.62 6.49 -22.82
N LYS A 6 51.67 6.96 -23.65
CA LYS A 6 50.40 6.29 -24.00
C LYS A 6 50.12 6.53 -25.50
N PRO A 7 49.73 5.51 -26.29
CA PRO A 7 49.05 5.67 -27.59
C PRO A 7 47.54 5.36 -27.44
N SER A 8 46.64 6.32 -27.71
CA SER A 8 45.91 6.64 -28.96
C SER A 8 44.74 5.70 -29.33
N LEU A 9 43.52 6.21 -29.16
CA LEU A 9 42.24 5.71 -29.71
C LEU A 9 41.87 6.52 -30.98
N PRO A 10 41.29 5.94 -32.04
CA PRO A 10 40.84 6.71 -33.20
C PRO A 10 39.44 7.29 -33.02
N GLN A 11 39.27 8.47 -33.62
CA GLN A 11 38.07 9.30 -33.73
C GLN A 11 37.17 8.91 -34.92
N LEU A 12 35.96 9.50 -34.91
CA LEU A 12 35.04 9.89 -36.02
C LEU A 12 33.65 9.27 -35.82
N ALA A 13 32.51 9.96 -35.98
CA ALA A 13 32.21 11.36 -36.24
C ALA A 13 30.73 11.61 -35.90
N ARG A 14 30.40 12.80 -35.39
CA ARG A 14 29.03 13.34 -35.33
C ARG A 14 28.65 13.90 -36.70
N ARG A 15 27.40 13.68 -37.16
CA ARG A 15 26.62 14.64 -37.96
C ARG A 15 25.13 14.27 -37.94
N ALA A 16 24.31 15.31 -37.93
CA ALA A 16 22.86 15.32 -37.82
C ALA A 16 22.18 15.52 -39.18
N CYS A 17 20.85 15.30 -39.16
CA CYS A 17 19.79 15.96 -39.93
C CYS A 17 19.20 15.30 -41.20
N ALA A 18 17.86 15.35 -41.21
CA ALA A 18 16.94 15.59 -42.33
C ALA A 18 16.09 14.43 -42.90
N LEU A 19 14.81 14.82 -43.03
CA LEU A 19 13.55 14.20 -43.44
C LEU A 19 13.40 14.13 -44.98
N ALA A 20 12.76 13.07 -45.52
CA ALA A 20 11.84 13.07 -46.69
C ALA A 20 11.46 11.60 -47.05
N LEU A 21 10.18 11.21 -46.95
CA LEU A 21 9.14 11.21 -48.00
C LEU A 21 9.36 10.15 -49.11
N ALA A 22 8.48 9.15 -49.18
CA ALA A 22 8.28 8.31 -50.37
C ALA A 22 6.78 8.17 -50.65
N LEU A 23 6.39 8.70 -51.81
CA LEU A 23 5.09 8.52 -52.46
C LEU A 23 4.95 7.11 -53.05
N GLY A 24 3.73 6.58 -53.05
CA GLY A 24 3.24 5.62 -54.04
C GLY A 24 2.05 6.24 -54.79
N VAL A 25 2.15 6.34 -56.12
CA VAL A 25 1.14 6.87 -57.04
C VAL A 25 0.51 5.72 -57.85
N ALA A 26 -0.82 5.73 -58.01
CA ALA A 26 -1.58 5.38 -59.24
C ALA A 26 -3.06 5.79 -59.02
N ALA A 27 -3.54 6.94 -59.54
CA ALA A 27 -4.28 7.15 -60.82
C ALA A 27 -5.64 6.40 -60.90
N CYS A 28 -6.82 6.98 -61.23
CA CYS A 28 -7.18 8.05 -62.17
C CYS A 28 -8.64 8.57 -62.01
N GLY A 29 -8.96 9.75 -62.60
CA GLY A 29 -10.31 10.30 -62.91
C GLY A 29 -10.85 11.29 -61.85
N GLY A 30 -10.90 12.62 -62.00
CA GLY A 30 -11.39 13.51 -63.07
C GLY A 30 -12.79 14.02 -62.66
N GLY A 31 -13.15 15.30 -62.48
CA GLY A 31 -12.50 16.61 -62.47
C GLY A 31 -13.54 17.68 -62.05
N GLY A 32 -13.08 18.90 -61.73
CA GLY A 32 -13.82 20.17 -61.92
C GLY A 32 -14.58 20.80 -60.74
N GLY A 33 -14.17 22.02 -60.35
CA GLY A 33 -15.10 23.09 -59.92
C GLY A 33 -14.91 23.69 -58.52
N GLY A 34 -14.30 24.87 -58.43
CA GLY A 34 -13.96 25.61 -57.19
C GLY A 34 -15.10 26.02 -56.25
N GLY A 35 -14.71 26.38 -55.02
CA GLY A 35 -15.55 27.07 -54.04
C GLY A 35 -14.99 26.96 -52.63
N GLY A 36 -14.34 28.01 -52.14
CA GLY A 36 -13.68 28.03 -50.82
C GLY A 36 -14.66 27.94 -49.65
N ALA A 37 -14.32 27.06 -48.70
CA ALA A 37 -14.61 27.23 -47.29
C ALA A 37 -13.45 26.55 -46.55
N ALA A 38 -12.68 27.33 -45.79
CA ALA A 38 -11.68 26.78 -44.90
C ALA A 38 -12.41 25.89 -43.88
N ALA A 39 -12.34 24.57 -44.08
CA ALA A 39 -12.79 23.62 -43.09
C ALA A 39 -11.91 23.80 -41.85
N THR A 40 -12.46 24.45 -40.83
CA THR A 40 -11.95 24.33 -39.48
C THR A 40 -11.93 22.85 -39.15
N VAL A 41 -10.72 22.27 -39.07
CA VAL A 41 -10.55 20.96 -38.47
C VAL A 41 -10.98 21.15 -37.02
N ALA A 42 -12.22 20.72 -36.72
CA ALA A 42 -12.69 20.63 -35.35
C ALA A 42 -11.65 19.79 -34.60
N ALA A 43 -11.09 20.36 -33.53
CA ALA A 43 -10.32 19.58 -32.58
C ALA A 43 -11.14 18.33 -32.21
N PRO A 44 -10.53 17.14 -32.10
CA PRO A 44 -11.27 15.95 -31.74
C PRO A 44 -12.04 16.25 -30.46
N ALA A 45 -13.37 16.09 -30.50
CA ALA A 45 -14.20 16.26 -29.33
C ALA A 45 -13.62 15.36 -28.24
N THR A 46 -13.14 15.99 -27.16
CA THR A 46 -12.73 15.28 -25.96
C THR A 46 -13.95 14.53 -25.47
N VAL A 47 -13.97 13.21 -25.68
CA VAL A 47 -14.99 12.33 -25.10
C VAL A 47 -14.94 12.58 -23.60
N ALA A 48 -16.02 13.15 -23.05
CA ALA A 48 -16.14 13.38 -21.62
C ALA A 48 -15.90 12.04 -20.91
N ALA A 49 -15.01 12.03 -19.91
CA ALA A 49 -14.77 10.83 -19.11
C ALA A 49 -16.12 10.34 -18.53
N PRO A 50 -16.39 9.02 -18.52
CA PRO A 50 -17.63 8.51 -17.96
C PRO A 50 -17.72 8.89 -16.48
N ALA A 51 -18.94 9.19 -16.02
CA ALA A 51 -19.20 9.47 -14.60
C ALA A 51 -18.74 8.31 -13.73
N GLY A 52 -18.06 8.61 -12.61
CA GLY A 52 -17.44 7.60 -11.76
C GLY A 52 -16.24 8.10 -10.97
N LEU A 53 -15.64 7.16 -10.24
CA LEU A 53 -14.39 7.29 -9.51
C LEU A 53 -13.25 6.60 -10.27
N SER A 54 -12.10 7.24 -10.40
CA SER A 54 -10.88 6.64 -10.96
C SER A 54 -9.64 7.16 -10.24
N ALA A 55 -8.62 6.34 -10.02
CA ALA A 55 -7.37 6.81 -9.41
C ALA A 55 -6.64 7.82 -10.31
N ILE A 56 -6.10 8.89 -9.71
CA ILE A 56 -5.14 9.78 -10.38
C ILE A 56 -3.72 9.32 -10.02
N ALA A 57 -3.42 9.27 -8.72
CA ALA A 57 -2.14 8.83 -8.19
C ALA A 57 -2.25 8.45 -6.71
N GLY A 58 -1.21 7.80 -6.19
CA GLY A 58 -1.17 7.36 -4.80
C GLY A 58 -1.82 6.00 -4.60
N ASN A 59 -1.77 5.52 -3.36
CA ASN A 59 -2.27 4.20 -3.04
C ASN A 59 -3.73 4.26 -2.56
N THR A 60 -4.63 3.70 -3.36
CA THR A 60 -6.06 3.56 -3.01
C THR A 60 -6.32 2.37 -2.08
N GLY A 61 -5.34 1.50 -1.88
CA GLY A 61 -5.45 0.30 -1.06
C GLY A 61 -4.37 0.26 0.01
N GLY A 62 -4.63 0.82 1.20
CA GLY A 62 -3.94 0.40 2.42
C GLY A 62 -4.06 -1.13 2.65
N ARG A 63 -3.96 -1.63 3.89
CA ARG A 63 -4.15 -3.07 4.19
C ARG A 63 -5.54 -3.58 3.75
N PHE A 64 -5.68 -3.97 2.49
CA PHE A 64 -6.93 -4.41 1.88
C PHE A 64 -6.66 -5.33 0.68
N LEU A 65 -7.65 -6.18 0.37
CA LEU A 65 -7.59 -7.19 -0.68
C LEU A 65 -7.79 -6.53 -2.05
N LEU A 66 -6.69 -6.24 -2.77
CA LEU A 66 -6.76 -5.73 -4.14
C LEU A 66 -6.12 -6.70 -5.12
N ASP A 67 -6.91 -7.16 -6.09
CA ASP A 67 -6.42 -7.94 -7.24
C ASP A 67 -5.66 -7.02 -8.21
N GLY A 68 -4.66 -7.56 -8.90
CA GLY A 68 -3.79 -6.77 -9.76
C GLY A 68 -2.53 -7.53 -10.15
N LYS A 69 -1.64 -6.92 -10.94
CA LYS A 69 -0.37 -7.54 -11.34
C LYS A 69 0.80 -6.92 -10.59
N GLY A 70 1.65 -7.76 -9.99
CA GLY A 70 2.88 -7.31 -9.34
C GLY A 70 2.59 -6.29 -8.24
N ALA A 71 3.17 -5.10 -8.37
CA ALA A 71 2.99 -3.98 -7.44
C ALA A 71 1.60 -3.30 -7.54
N ASP A 72 0.73 -3.70 -8.46
CA ASP A 72 -0.66 -3.20 -8.51
C ASP A 72 -1.59 -4.00 -7.57
N ALA A 73 -1.19 -5.20 -7.14
CA ALA A 73 -1.93 -5.99 -6.17
C ALA A 73 -1.65 -5.56 -4.72
N ARG A 74 -2.60 -5.81 -3.81
CA ARG A 74 -2.41 -5.61 -2.37
C ARG A 74 -2.86 -6.84 -1.60
N PHE A 75 -2.09 -7.15 -0.57
CA PHE A 75 -2.44 -8.12 0.46
C PHE A 75 -2.77 -7.37 1.74
N ALA A 76 -3.76 -7.86 2.49
CA ALA A 76 -4.12 -7.33 3.80
C ALA A 76 -3.06 -7.71 4.85
N ASP A 77 -2.70 -8.99 4.92
CA ASP A 77 -1.52 -9.50 5.62
C ASP A 77 -1.26 -10.95 5.17
N ILE A 78 -0.04 -11.24 4.70
CA ILE A 78 0.30 -12.57 4.19
C ILE A 78 0.66 -13.47 5.36
N VAL A 79 -0.28 -14.33 5.76
CA VAL A 79 -0.13 -15.24 6.90
C VAL A 79 0.60 -16.53 6.50
N ASP A 80 0.30 -17.05 5.31
CA ASP A 80 0.88 -18.26 4.74
C ASP A 80 0.74 -18.25 3.21
N PHE A 81 1.55 -19.04 2.52
CA PHE A 81 1.37 -19.31 1.09
C PHE A 81 1.94 -20.68 0.71
N ALA A 82 1.51 -21.21 -0.44
CA ALA A 82 1.98 -22.49 -0.95
C ALA A 82 2.05 -22.47 -2.48
N GLY A 83 3.14 -23.03 -3.02
CA GLY A 83 3.36 -23.11 -4.47
C GLY A 83 2.50 -24.16 -5.14
N ASP A 84 2.08 -23.87 -6.37
CA ASP A 84 1.42 -24.82 -7.26
C ASP A 84 2.37 -25.35 -8.34
N ALA A 85 2.00 -26.47 -8.97
CA ALA A 85 2.80 -27.11 -10.01
C ALA A 85 2.95 -26.26 -11.29
N ALA A 86 2.13 -25.23 -11.47
CA ALA A 86 2.20 -24.31 -12.61
C ALA A 86 3.18 -23.14 -12.39
N GLY A 87 3.83 -23.09 -11.22
CA GLY A 87 4.75 -22.01 -10.85
C GLY A 87 4.06 -20.78 -10.27
N GLY A 88 2.77 -20.89 -9.94
CA GLY A 88 2.01 -19.92 -9.15
C GLY A 88 1.96 -20.28 -7.67
N PHE A 89 1.15 -19.54 -6.90
CA PHE A 89 1.00 -19.66 -5.46
C PHE A 89 -0.44 -19.45 -5.04
N TYR A 90 -0.85 -20.12 -3.97
CA TYR A 90 -2.01 -19.74 -3.19
C TYR A 90 -1.57 -19.03 -1.93
N VAL A 91 -2.28 -17.99 -1.53
CA VAL A 91 -1.94 -17.13 -0.39
C VAL A 91 -3.11 -17.10 0.58
N ALA A 92 -2.82 -17.32 1.86
CA ALA A 92 -3.70 -17.01 2.97
C ALA A 92 -3.46 -15.54 3.36
N ASP A 93 -4.42 -14.68 3.02
CA ASP A 93 -4.32 -13.24 3.14
C ASP A 93 -5.35 -12.73 4.16
N ALA A 94 -4.93 -12.47 5.40
CA ALA A 94 -5.85 -12.17 6.49
C ALA A 94 -5.28 -11.17 7.49
N ALA A 95 -5.98 -10.04 7.67
CA ALA A 95 -5.63 -9.06 8.70
C ALA A 95 -6.12 -9.54 10.08
N TYR A 96 -5.33 -9.27 11.13
CA TYR A 96 -5.69 -9.62 12.52
C TYR A 96 -7.10 -9.13 12.88
N GLY A 97 -8.04 -10.08 13.03
CA GLY A 97 -9.38 -9.85 13.58
C GLY A 97 -10.41 -9.20 12.64
N GLN A 98 -10.11 -8.99 11.36
CA GLN A 98 -11.00 -8.29 10.43
C GLN A 98 -10.82 -8.85 9.00
N THR A 99 -11.58 -9.88 8.64
CA THR A 99 -11.70 -10.48 7.27
C THR A 99 -10.44 -11.16 6.72
N GLY A 100 -10.63 -12.29 6.03
CA GLY A 100 -9.58 -13.01 5.32
C GLY A 100 -9.97 -13.32 3.89
N ALA A 101 -8.99 -13.65 3.06
CA ALA A 101 -9.20 -14.16 1.72
C ALA A 101 -8.16 -15.18 1.32
N VAL A 102 -8.56 -16.04 0.40
CA VAL A 102 -7.64 -16.92 -0.30
C VAL A 102 -7.30 -16.27 -1.62
N ARG A 103 -6.02 -16.04 -1.91
CA ARG A 103 -5.57 -15.44 -3.18
C ARG A 103 -4.85 -16.47 -4.02
N LYS A 104 -4.91 -16.33 -5.33
CA LYS A 104 -4.01 -16.99 -6.29
C LYS A 104 -3.08 -15.95 -6.89
N VAL A 105 -1.80 -16.28 -6.96
CA VAL A 105 -0.76 -15.50 -7.64
C VAL A 105 -0.22 -16.37 -8.76
N ASP A 106 -0.33 -15.94 -10.03
CA ASP A 106 0.27 -16.68 -11.13
C ASP A 106 1.79 -16.42 -11.26
N LYS A 107 2.44 -17.15 -12.16
CA LYS A 107 3.90 -17.03 -12.40
C LYS A 107 4.33 -15.62 -12.85
N ASP A 108 3.41 -14.83 -13.40
CA ASP A 108 3.62 -13.48 -13.92
C ASP A 108 3.27 -12.40 -12.88
N GLY A 109 2.87 -12.82 -11.67
CA GLY A 109 2.55 -11.95 -10.54
C GLY A 109 1.12 -11.42 -10.54
N VAL A 110 0.20 -11.99 -11.34
CA VAL A 110 -1.22 -11.60 -11.31
C VAL A 110 -1.88 -12.22 -10.09
N VAL A 111 -2.44 -11.37 -9.24
CA VAL A 111 -3.14 -11.72 -8.01
C VAL A 111 -4.65 -11.71 -8.24
N THR A 112 -5.32 -12.77 -7.79
CA THR A 112 -6.76 -12.99 -7.94
C THR A 112 -7.37 -13.52 -6.64
N THR A 113 -8.47 -12.93 -6.18
CA THR A 113 -9.16 -13.32 -4.94
C THR A 113 -10.13 -14.48 -5.17
N LEU A 114 -9.98 -15.60 -4.48
CA LEU A 114 -10.76 -16.83 -4.68
C LEU A 114 -11.97 -16.99 -3.75
N THR A 115 -12.22 -16.00 -2.91
CA THR A 115 -13.32 -15.97 -1.93
C THR A 115 -14.13 -14.70 -2.07
N ASN A 116 -15.36 -14.72 -1.56
CA ASN A 116 -16.14 -13.53 -1.32
C ASN A 116 -15.48 -12.69 -0.21
N ALA A 117 -15.56 -11.35 -0.32
CA ALA A 117 -14.95 -10.42 0.63
C ALA A 117 -15.68 -10.34 1.99
N ALA A 118 -16.91 -10.85 2.09
CA ALA A 118 -17.66 -10.87 3.34
C ALA A 118 -17.09 -11.91 4.32
N PRO A 119 -16.86 -11.56 5.60
CA PRO A 119 -16.39 -12.52 6.59
C PRO A 119 -17.42 -13.60 6.87
N GLY A 120 -16.92 -14.77 7.25
CA GLY A 120 -17.71 -15.89 7.77
C GLY A 120 -17.28 -17.23 7.17
N HIS A 121 -17.86 -18.31 7.67
CA HIS A 121 -17.57 -19.66 7.19
C HIS A 121 -18.72 -20.17 6.32
N VAL A 122 -18.57 -20.04 4.99
CA VAL A 122 -19.57 -20.47 4.01
C VAL A 122 -18.90 -21.22 2.88
N ASP A 123 -19.36 -22.43 2.59
CA ASP A 123 -18.97 -23.22 1.42
C ASP A 123 -19.64 -22.72 0.15
N GLY A 124 -19.01 -22.97 -1.00
CA GLY A 124 -19.57 -22.59 -2.29
C GLY A 124 -18.51 -22.34 -3.35
N ASP A 125 -18.94 -21.85 -4.51
CA ASP A 125 -18.05 -21.32 -5.54
C ASP A 125 -17.35 -20.03 -5.07
N ARG A 126 -16.47 -19.47 -5.91
CA ARG A 126 -15.77 -18.20 -5.63
C ARG A 126 -16.68 -17.04 -5.23
N ALA A 127 -17.89 -16.94 -5.77
CA ALA A 127 -18.82 -15.84 -5.50
C ALA A 127 -19.52 -15.99 -4.15
N HIS A 128 -19.65 -17.22 -3.64
CA HIS A 128 -20.40 -17.53 -2.43
C HIS A 128 -19.52 -17.96 -1.25
N ALA A 129 -18.36 -18.56 -1.50
CA ALA A 129 -17.47 -19.04 -0.47
C ALA A 129 -16.91 -17.88 0.35
N ARG A 130 -17.06 -17.96 1.67
CA ARG A 130 -16.54 -16.96 2.62
C ARG A 130 -15.54 -17.63 3.53
N VAL A 131 -14.52 -16.88 3.93
CA VAL A 131 -13.59 -17.24 5.00
C VAL A 131 -13.55 -16.12 6.03
N GLU A 132 -13.19 -16.43 7.27
CA GLU A 132 -13.15 -15.42 8.34
C GLU A 132 -11.71 -15.06 8.71
N GLY A 133 -10.92 -16.07 9.09
CA GLY A 133 -9.52 -15.92 9.47
C GLY A 133 -8.72 -17.08 8.92
N VAL A 134 -8.40 -17.03 7.62
CA VAL A 134 -7.55 -18.04 6.99
C VAL A 134 -6.15 -18.00 7.62
N ARG A 135 -5.73 -19.12 8.22
CA ARG A 135 -4.48 -19.25 8.98
C ARG A 135 -3.36 -19.89 8.18
N SER A 136 -3.71 -20.75 7.22
CA SER A 136 -2.74 -21.53 6.46
C SER A 136 -3.34 -22.02 5.16
N VAL A 137 -2.49 -22.17 4.14
CA VAL A 137 -2.83 -22.78 2.85
C VAL A 137 -1.73 -23.78 2.49
N SER A 138 -2.11 -24.94 1.99
CA SER A 138 -1.17 -25.99 1.60
C SER A 138 -1.62 -26.67 0.31
N VAL A 139 -0.68 -26.85 -0.63
CA VAL A 139 -0.92 -27.57 -1.88
C VAL A 139 -0.30 -28.96 -1.76
N ALA A 140 -1.14 -29.99 -1.88
CA ALA A 140 -0.69 -31.37 -1.89
C ALA A 140 0.05 -31.70 -3.20
N PRO A 141 0.92 -32.73 -3.22
CA PRO A 141 1.60 -33.19 -4.44
C PRO A 141 0.64 -33.59 -5.59
N ASP A 142 -0.62 -33.91 -5.28
CA ASP A 142 -1.67 -34.21 -6.27
C ASP A 142 -2.41 -32.95 -6.79
N GLY A 143 -1.97 -31.76 -6.40
CA GLY A 143 -2.49 -30.46 -6.82
C GLY A 143 -3.70 -29.96 -6.03
N LYS A 144 -4.22 -30.73 -5.06
CA LYS A 144 -5.33 -30.30 -4.21
C LYS A 144 -4.87 -29.22 -3.23
N VAL A 145 -5.71 -28.21 -3.04
CA VAL A 145 -5.40 -27.05 -2.19
C VAL A 145 -6.25 -27.10 -0.93
N TYR A 146 -5.59 -27.15 0.23
CA TYR A 146 -6.24 -27.19 1.53
C TYR A 146 -6.04 -25.87 2.26
N LEU A 147 -7.05 -25.50 3.04
CA LEU A 147 -7.11 -24.26 3.79
C LEU A 147 -7.39 -24.57 5.26
N LEU A 148 -6.78 -23.79 6.14
CA LEU A 148 -7.15 -23.74 7.55
C LEU A 148 -7.90 -22.44 7.81
N ASP A 149 -9.21 -22.52 7.97
CA ASP A 149 -10.11 -21.36 8.15
C ASP A 149 -10.56 -21.29 9.61
N GLY A 150 -10.11 -20.26 10.33
CA GLY A 150 -10.44 -20.07 11.74
C GLY A 150 -11.29 -18.82 11.94
N GLY A 151 -12.36 -18.94 12.73
CA GLY A 151 -13.27 -17.82 12.99
C GLY A 151 -14.17 -18.07 14.20
N ALA A 152 -15.24 -17.28 14.32
CA ALA A 152 -16.22 -17.40 15.40
C ALA A 152 -16.90 -18.80 15.43
N GLN A 153 -16.95 -19.50 14.30
CA GLN A 153 -17.58 -20.82 14.16
C GLN A 153 -16.64 -22.00 14.45
N GLY A 154 -15.38 -21.73 14.81
CA GLY A 154 -14.37 -22.74 15.07
C GLY A 154 -13.22 -22.70 14.06
N VAL A 155 -12.47 -23.80 13.98
CA VAL A 155 -11.38 -23.96 13.01
C VAL A 155 -11.71 -25.13 12.09
N HIS A 156 -11.63 -24.89 10.79
CA HIS A 156 -12.07 -25.83 9.78
C HIS A 156 -10.95 -26.12 8.81
N VAL A 157 -10.77 -27.41 8.46
CA VAL A 157 -9.96 -27.81 7.31
C VAL A 157 -10.88 -27.83 6.11
N ARG A 158 -10.54 -27.04 5.09
CA ARG A 158 -11.34 -26.88 3.88
C ARG A 158 -10.51 -27.24 2.65
N LEU A 159 -11.19 -27.62 1.58
CA LEU A 159 -10.62 -27.97 0.28
C LEU A 159 -11.11 -26.98 -0.76
N LEU A 160 -10.18 -26.36 -1.49
CA LEU A 160 -10.48 -25.70 -2.76
C LEU A 160 -10.41 -26.74 -3.88
N GLY A 161 -11.57 -27.07 -4.43
CA GLY A 161 -11.72 -28.04 -5.52
C GLY A 161 -11.21 -27.52 -6.86
N ALA A 162 -10.99 -28.43 -7.81
CA ALA A 162 -10.60 -28.09 -9.18
C ALA A 162 -11.68 -27.27 -9.92
N ASP A 163 -12.93 -27.33 -9.45
CA ASP A 163 -14.06 -26.51 -9.90
C ASP A 163 -14.05 -25.08 -9.31
N GLY A 164 -13.06 -24.75 -8.49
CA GLY A 164 -12.96 -23.46 -7.81
C GLY A 164 -13.87 -23.31 -6.61
N ALA A 165 -14.60 -24.36 -6.20
CA ALA A 165 -15.46 -24.32 -5.03
C ALA A 165 -14.71 -24.73 -3.76
N ILE A 166 -14.97 -24.02 -2.67
CA ILE A 166 -14.44 -24.32 -1.33
C ILE A 166 -15.46 -25.16 -0.56
N ARG A 167 -14.98 -26.25 0.03
CA ARG A 167 -15.78 -27.22 0.80
C ARG A 167 -15.13 -27.52 2.14
N THR A 168 -15.91 -27.61 3.19
CA THR A 168 -15.43 -28.04 4.51
C THR A 168 -15.26 -29.55 4.55
N LEU A 169 -14.07 -30.01 4.95
CA LEU A 169 -13.75 -31.43 5.12
C LEU A 169 -13.83 -31.88 6.57
N ALA A 170 -13.41 -31.01 7.49
CA ALA A 170 -13.43 -31.29 8.92
C ALA A 170 -13.59 -30.00 9.73
N THR A 171 -14.29 -30.10 10.85
CA THR A 171 -14.25 -29.10 11.93
C THR A 171 -13.36 -29.65 13.02
N LEU A 172 -12.35 -28.86 13.42
CA LEU A 172 -11.40 -29.25 14.44
C LEU A 172 -12.05 -29.13 15.82
N GLU A 173 -11.84 -30.14 16.66
CA GLU A 173 -12.28 -30.14 18.04
C GLU A 173 -11.60 -29.02 18.84
N ARG A 174 -12.15 -28.67 20.01
CA ARG A 174 -11.63 -27.57 20.88
C ARG A 174 -10.14 -27.69 21.15
N ASP A 175 -9.69 -28.92 21.26
CA ASP A 175 -8.34 -29.38 21.49
C ASP A 175 -7.33 -28.98 20.40
N LEU A 176 -7.82 -28.70 19.19
CA LEU A 176 -7.03 -28.21 18.06
C LEU A 176 -7.48 -26.81 17.61
N ALA A 177 -8.29 -26.09 18.40
CA ALA A 177 -8.77 -24.75 18.06
C ALA A 177 -7.64 -23.71 17.90
N GLY A 178 -6.46 -24.00 18.46
CA GLY A 178 -5.24 -23.22 18.27
C GLY A 178 -4.45 -23.54 16.99
N ALA A 179 -4.92 -24.46 16.14
CA ALA A 179 -4.20 -24.85 14.92
C ALA A 179 -3.83 -23.63 14.05
N GLY A 180 -2.57 -23.57 13.63
CA GLY A 180 -2.02 -22.41 12.91
C GLY A 180 -1.44 -22.73 11.53
N ARG A 181 -1.05 -23.98 11.28
CA ARG A 181 -0.39 -24.40 10.04
C ARG A 181 -0.85 -25.79 9.60
N ILE A 182 -0.89 -26.02 8.29
CA ILE A 182 -1.16 -27.34 7.70
C ILE A 182 -0.12 -27.71 6.65
N ALA A 183 0.17 -29.01 6.53
CA ALA A 183 0.93 -29.60 5.43
C ALA A 183 0.11 -30.72 4.78
N ALA A 184 -0.23 -30.55 3.50
CA ALA A 184 -1.03 -31.51 2.76
C ALA A 184 -0.16 -32.52 2.01
N ALA A 185 -0.45 -33.80 2.20
CA ALA A 185 0.15 -34.92 1.48
C ALA A 185 -0.81 -35.47 0.41
N SER A 186 -0.29 -36.34 -0.45
CA SER A 186 -1.10 -36.99 -1.48
C SER A 186 -2.21 -37.86 -0.87
N GLY A 187 -3.27 -38.11 -1.64
CA GLY A 187 -4.33 -39.02 -1.24
C GLY A 187 -5.25 -38.47 -0.14
N GLY A 188 -5.32 -37.14 0.04
CA GLY A 188 -6.25 -36.50 0.97
C GLY A 188 -5.79 -36.41 2.41
N VAL A 189 -4.51 -36.70 2.69
CA VAL A 189 -3.96 -36.62 4.04
C VAL A 189 -3.51 -35.19 4.34
N VAL A 190 -3.90 -34.65 5.50
CA VAL A 190 -3.46 -33.31 5.95
C VAL A 190 -2.88 -33.40 7.36
N TYR A 191 -1.66 -32.94 7.54
CA TYR A 191 -1.04 -32.77 8.86
C TYR A 191 -1.37 -31.37 9.40
N ILE A 192 -1.77 -31.30 10.66
CA ILE A 192 -2.28 -30.10 11.31
C ILE A 192 -1.42 -29.81 12.54
N ALA A 193 -0.73 -28.67 12.53
CA ALA A 193 0.06 -28.20 13.64
C ALA A 193 -0.76 -27.26 14.53
N ALA A 194 -0.88 -27.60 15.81
CA ALA A 194 -1.51 -26.80 16.85
C ALA A 194 -0.61 -26.69 18.10
N PRO A 195 -0.71 -25.64 18.92
CA PRO A 195 0.09 -25.50 20.15
C PRO A 195 0.16 -26.81 20.95
N GLY A 196 1.37 -27.36 21.12
CA GLY A 196 1.60 -28.62 21.85
C GLY A 196 1.16 -29.91 21.15
N ALA A 197 0.58 -29.85 19.94
CA ALA A 197 -0.04 -30.99 19.27
C ALA A 197 0.27 -31.06 17.75
N LEU A 198 0.42 -32.28 17.26
CA LEU A 198 0.39 -32.60 15.83
C LEU A 198 -0.74 -33.58 15.58
N ALA A 199 -1.66 -33.23 14.70
CA ALA A 199 -2.76 -34.09 14.27
C ALA A 199 -2.64 -34.43 12.79
N ARG A 200 -3.34 -35.48 12.38
CA ARG A 200 -3.44 -35.96 11.00
C ARG A 200 -4.90 -36.17 10.65
N MET A 201 -5.34 -35.53 9.58
CA MET A 201 -6.61 -35.77 8.92
C MET A 201 -6.42 -36.82 7.83
N ALA A 202 -7.27 -37.84 7.81
CA ALA A 202 -7.37 -38.80 6.72
C ALA A 202 -8.24 -38.26 5.57
N ALA A 203 -8.22 -38.95 4.43
CA ALA A 203 -8.95 -38.55 3.22
C ALA A 203 -10.47 -38.42 3.40
N ASP A 204 -11.03 -39.12 4.39
CA ASP A 204 -12.44 -39.11 4.75
C ASP A 204 -12.81 -38.01 5.77
N GLY A 205 -11.86 -37.12 6.10
CA GLY A 205 -12.05 -36.02 7.04
C GLY A 205 -11.85 -36.40 8.50
N ARG A 206 -11.58 -37.67 8.85
CA ARG A 206 -11.32 -38.05 10.24
C ARG A 206 -9.98 -37.48 10.71
N VAL A 207 -10.01 -36.71 11.79
CA VAL A 207 -8.82 -36.13 12.43
C VAL A 207 -8.41 -36.98 13.63
N ALA A 208 -7.14 -37.37 13.70
CA ALA A 208 -6.57 -38.11 14.81
C ALA A 208 -5.27 -37.46 15.28
N LEU A 209 -5.00 -37.49 16.58
CA LEU A 209 -3.75 -37.01 17.14
C LEU A 209 -2.59 -37.93 16.75
N VAL A 210 -1.52 -37.34 16.23
CA VAL A 210 -0.24 -38.05 15.97
C VAL A 210 0.65 -37.94 17.21
N GLN A 211 0.67 -36.77 17.85
CA GLN A 211 1.48 -36.50 19.03
C GLN A 211 0.94 -35.32 19.85
N GLY A 212 1.15 -35.36 21.17
CA GLY A 212 0.96 -34.23 22.08
C GLY A 212 -0.20 -34.44 23.03
N SER A 213 -0.56 -33.39 23.78
CA SER A 213 -1.87 -33.28 24.41
C SER A 213 -2.42 -31.90 24.09
N ALA A 214 -3.74 -31.84 23.92
CA ALA A 214 -4.45 -30.67 23.47
C ALA A 214 -4.55 -29.51 24.48
N TYR A 215 -4.01 -29.71 25.68
CA TYR A 215 -4.05 -28.74 26.77
C TYR A 215 -2.66 -28.68 27.44
N GLY A 216 -1.73 -27.98 26.79
CA GLY A 216 -0.46 -27.57 27.36
C GLY A 216 -0.43 -26.06 27.52
N GLY A 217 -0.87 -25.56 28.69
CA GLY A 217 -0.83 -24.14 29.03
C GLY A 217 0.60 -23.65 29.21
N GLY A 218 1.10 -22.91 28.23
CA GLY A 218 2.37 -22.20 28.26
C GLY A 218 2.53 -21.36 27.01
N ASN A 219 3.31 -20.28 27.09
CA ASN A 219 3.68 -19.44 25.93
C ASN A 219 4.57 -20.17 24.89
N ASP A 220 4.53 -21.51 24.85
CA ASP A 220 5.24 -22.38 23.91
C ASP A 220 4.34 -22.67 22.71
N TYR A 221 4.13 -21.61 21.94
CA TYR A 221 3.37 -21.66 20.72
C TYR A 221 4.10 -22.55 19.68
N LEU A 222 3.37 -23.40 18.94
CA LEU A 222 3.78 -23.72 17.56
C LEU A 222 3.58 -22.44 16.71
N ARG A 223 4.45 -21.43 16.89
CA ARG A 223 4.34 -20.13 16.19
C ARG A 223 4.70 -20.22 14.70
N ASP A 224 5.52 -21.19 14.30
CA ASP A 224 6.43 -20.89 13.19
C ASP A 224 6.03 -21.59 11.88
N ASP A 225 6.17 -22.92 11.75
CA ASP A 225 5.96 -23.56 10.43
C ASP A 225 5.87 -25.10 10.43
N ILE A 226 5.33 -25.65 9.35
CA ILE A 226 5.33 -27.08 9.01
C ILE A 226 5.58 -27.25 7.50
N ALA A 227 6.37 -28.25 7.09
CA ALA A 227 6.50 -28.60 5.68
C ALA A 227 6.54 -30.11 5.46
N LEU A 228 6.04 -30.50 4.28
CA LEU A 228 6.11 -31.86 3.78
C LEU A 228 7.32 -32.02 2.87
N ALA A 229 8.08 -33.08 3.10
CA ALA A 229 9.16 -33.51 2.24
C ALA A 229 8.66 -34.44 1.12
N PRO A 230 9.36 -34.52 -0.02
CA PRO A 230 8.98 -35.38 -1.14
C PRO A 230 8.84 -36.87 -0.77
N ASN A 231 9.57 -37.33 0.24
CA ASN A 231 9.51 -38.71 0.74
C ASN A 231 8.34 -38.96 1.72
N GLY A 232 7.50 -37.95 1.96
CA GLY A 232 6.36 -38.01 2.87
C GLY A 232 6.68 -37.70 4.33
N ASP A 233 7.94 -37.41 4.68
CA ASP A 233 8.27 -36.92 6.01
C ASP A 233 7.68 -35.52 6.24
N VAL A 234 7.26 -35.25 7.47
CA VAL A 234 6.77 -33.96 7.91
C VAL A 234 7.78 -33.34 8.86
N TYR A 235 8.21 -32.12 8.57
CA TYR A 235 9.07 -31.34 9.45
C TYR A 235 8.25 -30.23 10.09
N ALA A 236 8.32 -30.14 11.41
CA ALA A 236 7.56 -29.16 12.20
C ALA A 236 8.48 -28.43 13.18
N ILE A 237 8.27 -27.11 13.31
CA ILE A 237 8.97 -26.29 14.30
C ILE A 237 8.22 -26.39 15.63
N ARG A 238 8.94 -26.73 16.71
CA ARG A 238 8.41 -26.82 18.08
C ARG A 238 9.41 -26.18 19.03
N ASP A 239 9.03 -25.08 19.70
CA ASP A 239 9.93 -24.29 20.55
C ASP A 239 11.26 -23.95 19.84
N ALA A 240 11.14 -23.44 18.61
CA ALA A 240 12.24 -23.19 17.67
C ALA A 240 13.19 -24.39 17.38
N SER A 241 12.86 -25.60 17.84
CA SER A 241 13.52 -26.86 17.47
C SER A 241 12.81 -27.48 16.26
N ILE A 242 13.50 -28.33 15.50
CA ILE A 242 12.92 -29.01 14.33
C ILE A 242 12.69 -30.48 14.67
N SER A 243 11.44 -30.91 14.54
CA SER A 243 11.05 -32.32 14.65
C SER A 243 10.72 -32.90 13.29
N ARG A 244 11.00 -34.19 13.10
CA ARG A 244 10.64 -34.97 11.91
C ARG A 244 9.61 -36.02 12.32
N VAL A 245 8.57 -36.17 11.51
CA VAL A 245 7.58 -37.24 11.61
C VAL A 245 7.57 -38.00 10.29
N THR A 246 7.81 -39.29 10.33
CA THR A 246 7.79 -40.15 9.15
C THR A 246 6.36 -40.52 8.73
N PRO A 247 6.14 -41.03 7.51
CA PRO A 247 4.80 -41.45 7.05
C PRO A 247 4.12 -42.50 7.94
N ASP A 248 4.90 -43.37 8.61
CA ASP A 248 4.43 -44.36 9.59
C ASP A 248 4.19 -43.76 10.99
N GLY A 249 4.33 -42.44 11.14
CA GLY A 249 4.02 -41.70 12.36
C GLY A 249 5.16 -41.66 13.38
N LYS A 250 6.37 -42.13 13.03
CA LYS A 250 7.52 -42.12 13.95
C LYS A 250 8.09 -40.71 14.06
N LEU A 251 8.17 -40.22 15.30
CA LEU A 251 8.76 -38.94 15.63
C LEU A 251 10.25 -39.05 15.97
N SER A 252 11.04 -38.09 15.49
CA SER A 252 12.38 -37.79 16.01
C SER A 252 12.63 -36.28 16.08
N VAL A 253 13.55 -35.86 16.96
CA VAL A 253 14.07 -34.50 16.96
C VAL A 253 15.22 -34.45 15.97
N LEU A 254 15.11 -33.62 14.92
CA LEU A 254 16.17 -33.42 13.95
C LEU A 254 17.23 -32.46 14.48
N ALA A 255 16.79 -31.32 15.02
CA ALA A 255 17.66 -30.26 15.51
C ALA A 255 17.05 -29.63 16.76
N ARG A 256 17.86 -29.44 17.81
CA ARG A 256 17.44 -28.72 19.02
C ARG A 256 17.78 -27.24 18.88
N ARG A 257 16.91 -26.40 19.43
CA ARG A 257 17.19 -24.98 19.61
C ARG A 257 18.41 -24.80 20.53
N ASP A 258 19.38 -24.05 20.05
CA ASP A 258 20.48 -23.52 20.85
C ASP A 258 20.44 -21.99 20.74
N PRO A 259 19.99 -21.27 21.79
CA PRO A 259 20.00 -19.82 21.80
C PRO A 259 21.40 -19.24 21.53
N MET A 260 22.46 -19.91 21.97
CA MET A 260 23.87 -19.52 21.79
C MET A 260 24.42 -19.86 20.39
N SER A 261 23.61 -20.47 19.53
CA SER A 261 23.90 -20.57 18.12
C SER A 261 23.59 -19.24 17.46
N ASP A 262 24.57 -18.32 17.45
CA ASP A 262 24.48 -17.05 16.73
C ASP A 262 24.54 -17.27 15.19
N GLY A 263 23.75 -18.23 14.67
CA GLY A 263 23.78 -18.68 13.28
C GLY A 263 25.11 -19.33 12.88
N ARG A 264 25.76 -20.06 13.80
CA ARG A 264 27.03 -20.75 13.54
C ARG A 264 26.80 -21.98 12.66
N ASP A 265 27.62 -22.15 11.63
CA ASP A 265 27.59 -23.32 10.77
C ASP A 265 28.35 -24.49 11.39
N GLY A 266 27.89 -25.72 11.17
CA GLY A 266 28.44 -26.90 11.84
C GLY A 266 27.57 -28.13 11.69
N THR A 267 27.88 -29.19 12.44
CA THR A 267 26.94 -30.32 12.56
C THR A 267 25.78 -29.94 13.49
N LEU A 268 24.57 -30.45 13.23
CA LEU A 268 23.41 -30.17 14.09
C LEU A 268 23.63 -30.62 15.55
N ALA A 269 24.49 -31.61 15.77
CA ALA A 269 24.86 -32.07 17.10
C ALA A 269 25.72 -31.06 17.88
N GLU A 270 26.55 -30.28 17.19
CA GLU A 270 27.47 -29.31 17.80
C GLU A 270 26.84 -27.94 17.98
N VAL A 271 26.08 -27.46 16.99
CA VAL A 271 25.63 -26.06 16.94
C VAL A 271 24.12 -25.87 17.03
N GLY A 272 23.33 -26.94 16.97
CA GLY A 272 21.87 -26.85 16.99
C GLY A 272 21.29 -25.95 15.90
N VAL A 273 20.15 -25.31 16.21
CA VAL A 273 19.51 -24.26 15.39
C VAL A 273 19.20 -23.02 16.22
N GLY A 274 19.16 -21.85 15.57
CA GLY A 274 18.80 -20.58 16.22
C GLY A 274 17.29 -20.45 16.44
N ARG A 275 16.77 -19.23 16.32
CA ARG A 275 15.32 -19.00 16.29
C ARG A 275 14.79 -19.20 14.86
N VAL A 276 14.33 -20.41 14.56
CA VAL A 276 13.73 -20.74 13.26
C VAL A 276 12.32 -20.14 13.16
N LEU A 277 12.04 -19.40 12.09
CA LEU A 277 10.78 -18.69 11.81
C LEU A 277 9.99 -19.30 10.67
N GLY A 278 10.65 -20.08 9.81
CA GLY A 278 10.06 -20.69 8.62
C GLY A 278 10.94 -21.81 8.09
N LEU A 279 10.34 -22.80 7.45
CA LEU A 279 11.07 -23.89 6.80
C LEU A 279 10.44 -24.34 5.48
N ALA A 280 11.28 -24.86 4.59
CA ALA A 280 10.85 -25.54 3.37
C ALA A 280 11.75 -26.74 3.10
N VAL A 281 11.26 -27.74 2.36
CA VAL A 281 12.06 -28.93 2.01
C VAL A 281 12.22 -29.03 0.51
N ARG A 282 13.47 -29.11 0.04
CA ARG A 282 13.80 -29.27 -1.37
C ARG A 282 13.49 -30.68 -1.88
N SER A 283 13.41 -30.83 -3.20
CA SER A 283 13.19 -32.11 -3.87
C SER A 283 14.27 -33.17 -3.54
N ASN A 284 15.48 -32.73 -3.22
CA ASN A 284 16.59 -33.60 -2.81
C ASN A 284 16.59 -33.94 -1.30
N GLY A 285 15.61 -33.44 -0.53
CA GLY A 285 15.48 -33.68 0.91
C GLY A 285 16.21 -32.67 1.80
N ASP A 286 16.93 -31.70 1.22
CA ASP A 286 17.56 -30.63 2.01
C ASP A 286 16.50 -29.71 2.62
N ILE A 287 16.72 -29.29 3.86
CA ILE A 287 15.78 -28.41 4.58
C ILE A 287 16.32 -26.99 4.57
N LEU A 288 15.53 -26.06 4.07
CA LEU A 288 15.77 -24.63 4.13
C LEU A 288 15.16 -24.04 5.39
N LEU A 289 15.88 -23.12 6.03
CA LEU A 289 15.49 -22.47 7.27
C LEU A 289 15.60 -20.96 7.16
N ALA A 290 14.61 -20.29 7.72
CA ALA A 290 14.59 -18.87 7.98
C ALA A 290 14.89 -18.60 9.45
N ASP A 291 16.09 -18.16 9.79
CA ASP A 291 16.52 -17.89 11.17
C ASP A 291 16.45 -16.38 11.48
N GLY A 292 15.92 -16.04 12.66
CA GLY A 292 15.95 -14.68 13.23
C GLY A 292 17.07 -14.49 14.26
N GLY A 293 17.75 -13.35 14.21
CA GLY A 293 18.80 -12.96 15.18
C GLY A 293 18.28 -12.60 16.59
N ARG A 294 19.19 -12.43 17.55
CA ARG A 294 18.85 -11.99 18.92
C ARG A 294 18.60 -10.48 18.99
N GLY A 295 17.53 -10.08 19.68
CA GLY A 295 17.34 -8.72 20.19
C GLY A 295 15.92 -8.18 19.97
N PHE A 296 15.35 -7.52 20.98
CA PHE A 296 14.24 -6.59 20.77
C PHE A 296 14.75 -5.47 19.85
N GLY A 297 14.38 -5.51 18.56
CA GLY A 297 14.88 -4.61 17.52
C GLY A 297 16.08 -5.11 16.71
N GLY A 298 16.47 -6.39 16.81
CA GLY A 298 17.59 -6.98 16.08
C GLY A 298 17.25 -7.30 14.61
N SER A 299 17.94 -6.64 13.70
CA SER A 299 17.66 -6.52 12.26
C SER A 299 18.46 -7.51 11.39
N GLU A 300 18.65 -8.74 11.89
CA GLU A 300 19.38 -9.81 11.21
C GLU A 300 18.48 -10.99 10.84
N TYR A 301 18.48 -11.32 9.56
CA TYR A 301 17.80 -12.47 8.97
C TYR A 301 18.81 -13.36 8.24
N LYS A 302 18.74 -14.67 8.48
CA LYS A 302 19.61 -15.65 7.84
C LYS A 302 18.76 -16.70 7.13
N LEU A 303 19.06 -16.98 5.86
CA LEU A 303 18.64 -18.25 5.28
C LEU A 303 19.75 -19.27 5.38
N ARG A 304 19.36 -20.44 5.84
CA ARG A 304 20.26 -21.54 6.13
C ARG A 304 19.72 -22.81 5.53
N GLN A 305 20.60 -23.80 5.41
CA GLN A 305 20.28 -25.09 4.86
C GLN A 305 20.78 -26.18 5.79
N ILE A 306 19.97 -27.21 5.99
CA ILE A 306 20.39 -28.48 6.56
C ILE A 306 20.53 -29.48 5.42
N SER A 307 21.72 -30.04 5.28
CA SER A 307 22.03 -31.14 4.38
C SER A 307 22.96 -32.14 5.06
N GLY A 308 22.61 -33.43 5.03
CA GLY A 308 23.44 -34.49 5.63
C GLY A 308 23.74 -34.29 7.12
N GLY A 309 22.83 -33.67 7.89
CA GLY A 309 23.02 -33.40 9.32
C GLY A 309 23.94 -32.21 9.63
N ARG A 310 24.37 -31.44 8.63
CA ARG A 310 25.08 -30.18 8.79
C ARG A 310 24.18 -29.01 8.47
N ILE A 311 24.29 -27.94 9.25
CA ILE A 311 23.65 -26.65 8.98
C ILE A 311 24.67 -25.66 8.41
N THR A 312 24.33 -25.03 7.30
CA THR A 312 25.15 -24.03 6.60
C THR A 312 24.35 -22.77 6.33
N THR A 313 25.00 -21.62 6.42
CA THR A 313 24.40 -20.33 6.12
C THR A 313 24.53 -20.07 4.63
N LEU A 314 23.38 -19.93 3.96
CA LEU A 314 23.34 -19.56 2.54
C LEU A 314 23.53 -18.07 2.37
N PHE A 315 22.87 -17.31 3.25
CA PHE A 315 23.07 -15.87 3.36
C PHE A 315 22.72 -15.35 4.75
N SER A 316 23.33 -14.23 5.09
CA SER A 316 23.10 -13.48 6.31
C SER A 316 23.09 -12.01 5.94
N GLU A 317 22.09 -11.26 6.40
CA GLU A 317 22.07 -9.82 6.20
C GLU A 317 22.03 -9.08 7.54
N HIS A 318 22.91 -8.08 7.65
CA HIS A 318 22.83 -7.04 8.67
C HIS A 318 22.19 -5.81 8.04
N SER A 319 20.98 -5.44 8.51
CA SER A 319 20.30 -4.16 8.31
C SER A 319 20.89 -3.20 7.25
N ARG A 320 20.62 -3.44 5.97
CA ARG A 320 20.70 -2.36 4.97
C ARG A 320 19.51 -1.43 5.13
N ALA A 321 19.74 -0.13 4.97
CA ALA A 321 18.66 0.85 4.83
C ALA A 321 17.80 0.48 3.61
N GLY A 322 16.48 0.34 3.79
CA GLY A 322 15.54 0.00 2.72
C GLY A 322 15.24 -1.50 2.52
N TYR A 323 15.69 -2.38 3.43
CA TYR A 323 15.28 -3.79 3.40
C TYR A 323 13.91 -3.99 4.07
N PRO A 324 12.99 -4.76 3.48
CA PRO A 324 11.58 -4.79 3.90
C PRO A 324 11.34 -5.47 5.27
N PHE A 325 12.37 -6.03 5.91
CA PHE A 325 12.27 -6.71 7.20
C PHE A 325 12.62 -5.83 8.41
N GLN A 326 12.77 -4.51 8.24
CA GLN A 326 13.31 -3.62 9.26
C GLN A 326 12.49 -3.48 10.55
N ARG A 327 11.19 -3.83 10.60
CA ARG A 327 10.34 -3.53 11.77
C ARG A 327 9.32 -4.57 12.25
N ASP A 328 9.05 -5.66 11.52
CA ASP A 328 8.03 -6.64 11.95
C ASP A 328 8.55 -8.07 12.02
N ILE A 329 8.78 -8.54 13.25
CA ILE A 329 9.20 -9.90 13.60
C ILE A 329 7.96 -10.80 13.80
N GLY A 330 7.16 -10.95 12.75
CA GLY A 330 6.16 -12.03 12.61
C GLY A 330 6.75 -13.22 11.84
N ALA A 331 6.20 -14.43 12.01
CA ALA A 331 6.60 -15.61 11.22
C ALA A 331 6.44 -15.30 9.73
N LYS A 332 7.54 -15.34 8.98
CA LYS A 332 7.52 -15.13 7.52
C LYS A 332 7.61 -16.49 6.84
N PRO A 333 6.56 -16.96 6.15
CA PRO A 333 6.59 -18.24 5.46
C PRO A 333 7.71 -18.25 4.41
N LEU A 334 8.60 -19.22 4.52
CA LEU A 334 9.60 -19.57 3.50
C LEU A 334 9.03 -20.75 2.72
N ARG A 335 8.89 -20.62 1.41
CA ARG A 335 8.36 -21.69 0.56
C ARG A 335 9.19 -21.86 -0.70
N LEU A 336 9.00 -23.00 -1.32
CA LEU A 336 9.54 -23.30 -2.64
C LEU A 336 8.42 -23.27 -3.67
N ALA A 337 8.70 -22.66 -4.81
CA ALA A 337 7.95 -22.90 -6.04
C ALA A 337 8.23 -24.31 -6.57
N ALA A 338 7.40 -24.79 -7.49
CA ALA A 338 7.58 -26.11 -8.11
C ALA A 338 8.92 -26.26 -8.86
N ASP A 339 9.48 -25.17 -9.37
CA ASP A 339 10.80 -25.14 -10.02
C ASP A 339 11.98 -25.05 -9.02
N GLY A 340 11.70 -25.03 -7.71
CA GLY A 340 12.70 -24.89 -6.66
C GLY A 340 13.08 -23.45 -6.33
N THR A 341 12.45 -22.44 -6.96
CA THR A 341 12.65 -21.04 -6.60
C THR A 341 12.24 -20.79 -5.15
N MET A 342 13.12 -20.14 -4.40
CA MET A 342 12.86 -19.75 -3.02
C MET A 342 12.01 -18.48 -2.95
N LEU A 343 11.02 -18.49 -2.07
CA LEU A 343 10.06 -17.40 -1.92
C LEU A 343 9.89 -17.04 -0.46
N ILE A 344 9.73 -15.74 -0.22
CA ILE A 344 9.49 -15.20 1.10
C ILE A 344 8.45 -14.09 1.06
N ALA A 345 7.60 -14.03 2.07
CA ALA A 345 6.66 -12.94 2.26
C ALA A 345 7.19 -11.92 3.27
N SER A 346 6.93 -10.63 3.04
CA SER A 346 7.26 -9.54 3.96
C SER A 346 6.25 -8.40 3.81
N ASN A 347 5.64 -7.95 4.91
CA ASN A 347 4.80 -6.75 5.01
C ASN A 347 3.84 -6.51 3.82
N GLY A 348 3.07 -7.51 3.40
CA GLY A 348 2.16 -7.40 2.25
C GLY A 348 2.83 -7.51 0.86
N MET A 349 4.08 -7.94 0.79
CA MET A 349 4.83 -8.27 -0.43
C MET A 349 5.29 -9.72 -0.45
N LEU A 350 5.27 -10.32 -1.64
CA LEU A 350 5.94 -11.57 -1.97
C LEU A 350 7.22 -11.28 -2.72
N HIS A 351 8.30 -11.98 -2.37
CA HIS A 351 9.60 -11.86 -3.03
C HIS A 351 10.10 -13.21 -3.52
N ARG A 352 10.76 -13.19 -4.69
CA ARG A 352 11.70 -14.24 -5.10
C ARG A 352 13.04 -14.00 -4.44
N VAL A 353 13.67 -15.06 -3.95
CA VAL A 353 15.01 -15.02 -3.37
C VAL A 353 15.99 -15.53 -4.42
N GLY A 354 16.91 -14.66 -4.85
CA GLY A 354 18.00 -14.98 -5.76
C GLY A 354 19.01 -15.93 -5.13
N SER A 355 19.88 -16.53 -5.95
CA SER A 355 20.94 -17.43 -5.48
C SER A 355 21.97 -16.77 -4.56
N ASP A 356 22.05 -15.44 -4.60
CA ASP A 356 22.88 -14.59 -3.75
C ASP A 356 22.12 -14.05 -2.51
N GLY A 357 20.87 -14.46 -2.31
CA GLY A 357 19.98 -13.97 -1.27
C GLY A 357 19.27 -12.66 -1.61
N ALA A 358 19.50 -12.06 -2.79
CA ALA A 358 18.83 -10.83 -3.19
C ALA A 358 17.32 -11.04 -3.35
N LEU A 359 16.52 -10.10 -2.87
CA LEU A 359 15.06 -10.16 -2.99
C LEU A 359 14.58 -9.42 -4.23
N ALA A 360 13.86 -10.11 -5.10
CA ALA A 360 13.15 -9.53 -6.23
C ALA A 360 11.64 -9.49 -5.92
N PRO A 361 10.97 -8.32 -5.97
CA PRO A 361 9.52 -8.22 -5.79
C PRO A 361 8.77 -9.08 -6.80
N LEU A 362 7.77 -9.84 -6.35
CA LEU A 362 6.91 -10.67 -7.18
C LEU A 362 5.49 -10.12 -7.25
N ALA A 363 4.87 -9.86 -6.10
CA ALA A 363 3.51 -9.34 -6.01
C ALA A 363 3.28 -8.63 -4.68
N GLY A 364 2.34 -7.69 -4.65
CA GLY A 364 2.08 -6.88 -3.46
C GLY A 364 2.99 -5.66 -3.38
N LEU A 365 2.67 -4.77 -2.44
CA LEU A 365 3.45 -3.58 -2.13
C LEU A 365 3.46 -3.38 -0.62
N ALA A 366 4.63 -3.04 -0.03
CA ALA A 366 4.71 -2.86 1.41
C ALA A 366 3.86 -1.69 1.89
N ASP A 367 3.29 -1.85 3.10
CA ASP A 367 2.51 -0.84 3.82
C ASP A 367 3.14 0.57 3.71
N ASP A 368 2.30 1.55 3.39
CA ASP A 368 2.69 2.96 3.24
C ASP A 368 2.80 3.72 4.57
N ASN A 369 2.82 3.01 5.71
CA ASN A 369 2.96 3.60 7.04
C ASN A 369 4.40 4.02 7.37
N GLU A 370 5.32 4.04 6.40
CA GLU A 370 6.73 4.42 6.59
C GLU A 370 6.98 5.92 6.79
N GLY A 371 5.92 6.75 6.91
CA GLY A 371 6.04 8.13 7.38
C GLY A 371 6.54 9.16 6.35
N TYR A 372 6.70 8.78 5.08
CA TYR A 372 7.15 9.69 4.01
C TYR A 372 6.48 9.38 2.68
N GLY A 373 5.96 10.41 1.99
CA GLY A 373 5.50 10.24 0.61
C GLY A 373 6.65 10.07 -0.39
N VAL A 374 6.40 9.34 -1.47
CA VAL A 374 7.35 8.98 -2.52
C VAL A 374 6.89 9.57 -3.85
N ASP A 375 7.78 10.27 -4.53
CA ASP A 375 7.54 10.77 -5.89
C ASP A 375 7.49 9.60 -6.88
N GLY A 376 6.65 9.69 -7.90
CA GLY A 376 6.43 8.58 -8.82
C GLY A 376 5.27 8.85 -9.75
N ARG A 377 4.80 7.84 -10.47
CA ARG A 377 3.64 7.97 -11.36
C ARG A 377 2.56 6.95 -11.01
N GLY A 378 1.31 7.39 -10.94
CA GLY A 378 0.16 6.54 -10.64
C GLY A 378 0.33 5.86 -9.29
N ALA A 379 0.22 4.53 -9.27
CA ALA A 379 0.40 3.70 -8.08
C ALA A 379 1.85 3.61 -7.56
N ALA A 380 2.85 4.04 -8.35
CA ALA A 380 4.24 4.11 -7.90
C ALA A 380 4.50 5.35 -7.03
N ALA A 381 3.65 6.38 -7.14
CA ALA A 381 3.66 7.50 -6.19
C ALA A 381 2.98 7.08 -4.89
N ARG A 382 3.46 7.61 -3.76
CA ARG A 382 2.87 7.37 -2.44
C ARG A 382 2.66 8.69 -1.73
N TYR A 383 1.46 8.93 -1.22
CA TYR A 383 1.21 10.08 -0.36
C TYR A 383 1.22 9.67 1.10
N PHE A 384 1.72 10.54 1.95
CA PHE A 384 1.47 10.46 3.38
C PHE A 384 0.22 11.29 3.72
N ALA A 385 -0.94 10.64 3.83
CA ALA A 385 -2.23 11.28 4.19
C ALA A 385 -2.46 12.63 3.49
N PRO A 386 -2.63 12.64 2.15
CA PRO A 386 -2.81 13.87 1.39
C PRO A 386 -4.08 14.57 1.84
N GLY A 387 -4.02 15.89 1.93
CA GLY A 387 -5.16 16.74 2.25
C GLY A 387 -4.92 18.15 1.74
N MET A 388 -5.87 19.04 2.02
CA MET A 388 -5.82 20.46 1.63
C MET A 388 -5.45 20.61 0.15
N LEU A 389 -6.40 20.26 -0.73
CA LEU A 389 -6.17 20.25 -2.16
C LEU A 389 -6.36 21.63 -2.80
N GLY A 390 -5.52 21.94 -3.79
CA GLY A 390 -5.71 23.03 -4.75
C GLY A 390 -5.51 22.51 -6.18
N ALA A 391 -6.11 23.16 -7.18
CA ALA A 391 -5.95 22.76 -8.58
C ALA A 391 -5.78 23.97 -9.51
N ASP A 392 -4.99 23.79 -10.57
CA ASP A 392 -4.80 24.81 -11.61
C ASP A 392 -5.68 24.55 -12.84
N GLY A 393 -5.66 25.47 -13.81
CA GLY A 393 -6.43 25.37 -15.05
C GLY A 393 -5.92 24.31 -16.03
N ALA A 394 -4.73 23.75 -15.81
CA ALA A 394 -4.20 22.62 -16.57
C ALA A 394 -4.62 21.26 -15.97
N GLY A 395 -5.32 21.27 -14.83
CA GLY A 395 -5.77 20.07 -14.13
C GLY A 395 -4.71 19.45 -13.22
N ASN A 396 -3.60 20.15 -12.94
CA ASN A 396 -2.67 19.71 -11.90
C ASN A 396 -3.34 19.86 -10.54
N VAL A 397 -3.11 18.90 -9.65
CA VAL A 397 -3.61 18.90 -8.27
C VAL A 397 -2.43 19.05 -7.31
N TYR A 398 -2.55 19.95 -6.37
CA TYR A 398 -1.56 20.25 -5.35
C TYR A 398 -2.12 19.82 -4.00
N SER A 399 -1.31 19.14 -3.20
CA SER A 399 -1.75 18.58 -1.91
C SER A 399 -0.71 18.79 -0.84
N ILE A 400 -1.15 18.94 0.41
CA ILE A 400 -0.29 19.00 1.58
C ILE A 400 -0.36 17.65 2.32
N GLU A 401 0.79 17.02 2.53
CA GLU A 401 0.87 15.74 3.24
C GLU A 401 0.80 15.90 4.76
N GLY A 402 0.34 14.83 5.43
CA GLY A 402 0.24 14.74 6.90
C GLY A 402 -0.99 15.44 7.49
N THR A 403 -1.98 15.79 6.66
CA THR A 403 -3.15 16.56 7.09
C THR A 403 -4.46 15.74 7.15
N GLY A 404 -4.41 14.45 6.78
CA GLY A 404 -5.58 13.54 6.73
C GLY A 404 -5.98 12.86 8.05
N GLY A 405 -7.30 12.61 8.20
CA GLY A 405 -8.00 12.41 9.47
C GLY A 405 -7.85 11.09 10.24
N VAL A 406 -7.12 10.08 9.76
CA VAL A 406 -6.91 8.82 10.52
C VAL A 406 -5.60 8.81 11.31
N VAL A 407 -4.62 9.63 10.90
CA VAL A 407 -3.28 9.73 11.53
C VAL A 407 -3.18 10.92 12.50
N GLN A 408 -4.30 11.61 12.74
CA GLN A 408 -4.28 13.01 13.18
C GLN A 408 -4.21 13.29 14.69
N ALA A 409 -3.87 12.32 15.54
CA ALA A 409 -3.75 12.57 16.99
C ALA A 409 -2.31 12.63 17.53
N ILE A 410 -1.31 12.09 16.80
CA ILE A 410 0.06 11.95 17.34
C ILE A 410 1.08 12.84 16.60
N PHE A 411 0.79 13.27 15.37
CA PHE A 411 1.71 14.09 14.56
C PHE A 411 0.95 15.18 13.78
N ALA A 412 0.62 16.31 14.42
CA ALA A 412 0.31 17.51 13.63
C ALA A 412 1.57 17.87 12.85
N PRO A 413 1.53 18.01 11.51
CA PRO A 413 2.74 18.26 10.74
C PRO A 413 3.31 19.63 11.15
N SER A 414 4.48 19.62 11.79
CA SER A 414 5.23 20.84 12.10
C SER A 414 5.87 21.48 10.87
N SER A 415 5.85 20.77 9.75
CA SER A 415 6.57 21.11 8.52
C SER A 415 5.66 20.94 7.31
N LEU A 416 5.81 21.83 6.33
CA LEU A 416 5.18 21.75 5.02
C LEU A 416 5.81 20.63 4.19
N VAL A 417 4.97 19.75 3.64
CA VAL A 417 5.31 18.87 2.51
C VAL A 417 4.24 19.06 1.44
N LEU A 418 4.59 19.81 0.39
CA LEU A 418 3.71 20.14 -0.72
C LEU A 418 4.03 19.25 -1.93
N ARG A 419 3.02 18.54 -2.43
CA ARG A 419 3.11 17.72 -3.64
C ARG A 419 2.39 18.39 -4.80
N LYS A 420 2.88 18.13 -6.02
CA LYS A 420 2.19 18.39 -7.27
C LYS A 420 1.87 17.06 -7.94
N THR A 421 0.66 16.94 -8.46
CA THR A 421 0.13 15.77 -9.15
C THR A 421 -0.34 16.20 -10.53
N ALA A 422 0.33 15.75 -11.58
CA ALA A 422 -0.06 16.05 -12.95
C ALA A 422 -1.28 15.21 -13.38
N PRO A 423 -2.05 15.65 -14.40
CA PRO A 423 -3.19 14.89 -14.92
C PRO A 423 -2.88 13.46 -15.36
N ASP A 424 -1.62 13.18 -15.71
CA ASP A 424 -1.14 11.86 -16.14
C ASP A 424 -0.76 10.93 -14.97
N GLY A 425 -0.99 11.38 -13.74
CA GLY A 425 -0.70 10.68 -12.50
C GLY A 425 0.73 10.87 -11.97
N THR A 426 1.56 11.70 -12.60
CA THR A 426 2.92 11.98 -12.10
C THR A 426 2.88 12.85 -10.85
N VAL A 427 3.44 12.36 -9.75
CA VAL A 427 3.57 13.04 -8.46
C VAL A 427 5.00 13.46 -8.23
N SER A 428 5.19 14.72 -7.88
CA SER A 428 6.49 15.28 -7.49
C SER A 428 6.40 16.12 -6.22
N THR A 429 7.48 16.14 -5.46
CA THR A 429 7.65 17.06 -4.34
C THR A 429 7.85 18.46 -4.89
N LEU A 430 6.93 19.37 -4.59
CA LEU A 430 7.02 20.77 -5.00
C LEU A 430 7.72 21.63 -3.95
N ALA A 431 7.51 21.38 -2.65
CA ALA A 431 8.23 22.09 -1.60
C ALA A 431 8.27 21.29 -0.29
N LYS A 432 9.37 21.44 0.46
CA LYS A 432 9.48 21.02 1.87
C LYS A 432 9.99 22.19 2.69
N SER A 433 9.39 22.46 3.85
CA SER A 433 9.82 23.58 4.69
C SER A 433 9.42 23.40 6.14
N ASP A 434 10.33 23.75 7.06
CA ASP A 434 10.06 23.81 8.49
C ASP A 434 9.58 25.21 8.95
N ALA A 435 9.17 26.06 8.00
CA ALA A 435 8.72 27.44 8.28
C ALA A 435 7.41 27.53 9.09
N GLY A 436 6.75 26.40 9.35
CA GLY A 436 5.55 26.31 10.16
C GLY A 436 4.61 25.17 9.74
N ALA A 437 3.59 24.95 10.56
CA ALA A 437 2.53 24.00 10.30
C ALA A 437 1.62 24.52 9.17
N PRO A 438 1.35 23.72 8.12
CA PRO A 438 0.44 24.13 7.06
C PRO A 438 -1.00 24.25 7.53
N SER A 439 -1.72 25.25 7.03
CA SER A 439 -3.09 25.60 7.47
C SER A 439 -4.04 26.00 6.36
N GLY A 440 -3.54 26.27 5.15
CA GLY A 440 -4.35 26.44 3.94
C GLY A 440 -3.51 26.35 2.68
N ILE A 441 -4.15 26.02 1.56
CA ILE A 441 -3.60 26.15 0.20
C ILE A 441 -4.58 26.93 -0.67
N ALA A 442 -4.08 27.72 -1.61
CA ALA A 442 -4.86 28.26 -2.71
C ALA A 442 -4.03 28.19 -3.99
N VAL A 443 -4.66 27.79 -5.10
CA VAL A 443 -4.00 27.65 -6.39
C VAL A 443 -4.79 28.43 -7.43
N SER A 444 -4.12 29.33 -8.14
CA SER A 444 -4.73 30.10 -9.21
C SER A 444 -4.88 29.26 -10.48
N ARG A 445 -5.78 29.67 -11.39
CA ARG A 445 -5.99 29.00 -12.68
C ARG A 445 -4.74 28.99 -13.56
N ASP A 446 -3.87 29.99 -13.45
CA ASP A 446 -2.57 30.06 -14.14
C ASP A 446 -1.43 29.31 -13.42
N GLY A 447 -1.72 28.62 -12.31
CA GLY A 447 -0.78 27.69 -11.67
C GLY A 447 0.08 28.27 -10.55
N LYS A 448 -0.19 29.49 -10.08
CA LYS A 448 0.47 30.05 -8.89
C LYS A 448 -0.07 29.38 -7.63
N VAL A 449 0.83 28.92 -6.77
CA VAL A 449 0.49 28.21 -5.55
C VAL A 449 0.79 29.08 -4.34
N TYR A 450 -0.17 29.17 -3.43
CA TYR A 450 -0.08 29.90 -2.19
C TYR A 450 -0.37 28.97 -1.02
N VAL A 451 0.39 29.08 0.06
CA VAL A 451 0.20 28.30 1.28
C VAL A 451 0.17 29.24 2.48
N SER A 452 -0.72 28.99 3.44
CA SER A 452 -0.64 29.62 4.76
C SER A 452 0.02 28.68 5.75
N LEU A 453 0.97 29.21 6.51
CA LEU A 453 1.67 28.50 7.57
C LEU A 453 1.41 29.20 8.91
N GLN A 454 1.28 28.39 9.96
CA GLN A 454 1.12 28.82 11.35
C GLN A 454 2.35 28.38 12.16
N PRO A 455 2.65 29.02 13.30
CA PRO A 455 3.73 28.56 14.18
C PRO A 455 3.51 27.10 14.59
N ALA A 456 4.56 26.27 14.51
CA ALA A 456 4.49 24.88 14.96
C ALA A 456 4.36 24.84 16.50
N GLY A 457 3.20 24.43 17.00
CA GLY A 457 2.96 24.36 18.44
C GLY A 457 3.61 23.13 19.08
N ILE A 458 4.33 23.34 20.18
CA ILE A 458 4.63 22.30 21.17
C ILE A 458 3.80 22.55 22.43
N GLY A 459 2.89 21.62 22.77
CA GLY A 459 2.08 21.66 24.01
C GLY A 459 0.81 22.53 23.98
N GLN A 460 0.29 22.91 25.15
CA GLN A 460 -0.98 23.64 25.37
C GLN A 460 -0.91 25.16 25.07
N GLN A 461 0.20 25.66 24.53
CA GLN A 461 0.38 27.09 24.24
C GLN A 461 -0.19 27.42 22.85
N ARG A 462 -1.23 28.27 22.80
CA ARG A 462 -1.79 28.81 21.55
C ARG A 462 -0.86 29.88 21.01
N TRP A 463 0.05 29.50 20.11
CA TRP A 463 0.89 30.45 19.39
C TRP A 463 0.03 31.22 18.37
N LEU A 464 -0.12 32.51 18.59
CA LEU A 464 -0.73 33.44 17.64
C LEU A 464 0.31 33.78 16.57
N GLY A 465 -0.11 34.01 15.34
CA GLY A 465 0.78 34.40 14.23
C GLY A 465 0.59 33.54 12.99
N GLY A 466 1.51 33.74 12.04
CA GLY A 466 1.51 33.00 10.79
C GLY A 466 1.65 33.93 9.59
N ALA A 467 1.88 33.30 8.45
CA ALA A 467 2.19 33.98 7.20
C ALA A 467 1.61 33.23 6.00
N VAL A 468 1.38 33.99 4.94
CA VAL A 468 1.02 33.45 3.62
C VAL A 468 2.24 33.55 2.73
N TYR A 469 2.57 32.47 2.05
CA TYR A 469 3.69 32.36 1.14
C TYR A 469 3.20 32.03 -0.26
N GLN A 470 3.87 32.61 -1.26
CA GLN A 470 3.82 32.09 -2.62
C GLN A 470 4.92 31.04 -2.79
N VAL A 471 4.59 29.92 -3.41
CA VAL A 471 5.55 28.88 -3.80
C VAL A 471 6.00 29.17 -5.23
N LEU A 472 7.30 29.40 -5.41
CA LEU A 472 7.90 29.63 -6.72
C LEU A 472 8.61 28.39 -7.24
N ASP A 473 8.94 28.39 -8.54
CA ASP A 473 9.76 27.37 -9.18
C ASP A 473 11.09 27.17 -8.42
N GLY A 474 11.49 25.90 -8.26
CA GLY A 474 12.66 25.53 -7.45
C GLY A 474 12.37 25.41 -5.94
N GLN A 475 11.11 25.18 -5.55
CA GLN A 475 10.69 24.84 -4.19
C GLN A 475 10.84 25.97 -3.15
N ARG A 476 11.04 27.22 -3.59
CA ARG A 476 11.27 28.37 -2.71
C ARG A 476 9.96 28.99 -2.24
N LEU A 477 9.77 29.07 -0.92
CA LEU A 477 8.71 29.86 -0.31
C LEU A 477 9.10 31.34 -0.28
N VAL A 478 8.25 32.21 -0.82
CA VAL A 478 8.40 33.66 -0.76
C VAL A 478 7.28 34.23 0.11
N LEU A 479 7.65 34.94 1.18
CA LEU A 479 6.70 35.60 2.06
C LEU A 479 5.88 36.60 1.26
N LEU A 480 4.56 36.37 1.19
CA LEU A 480 3.62 37.29 0.56
C LEU A 480 3.10 38.30 1.58
N ALA A 481 2.59 37.82 2.73
CA ALA A 481 2.09 38.67 3.79
C ALA A 481 2.12 37.99 5.16
N GLY A 482 2.10 38.80 6.23
CA GLY A 482 2.12 38.32 7.61
C GLY A 482 3.52 38.20 8.20
N VAL A 483 3.59 37.68 9.42
CA VAL A 483 4.84 37.49 10.16
C VAL A 483 4.86 36.07 10.73
N PRO A 484 5.86 35.23 10.40
CA PRO A 484 5.86 33.81 10.78
C PRO A 484 5.84 33.57 12.30
N GLU A 485 6.49 34.45 13.06
CA GLU A 485 6.52 34.43 14.53
C GLU A 485 5.91 35.72 15.08
N ALA A 486 4.87 35.63 15.92
CA ALA A 486 4.37 36.79 16.66
C ALA A 486 4.87 36.73 18.11
N ALA A 487 5.47 37.83 18.58
CA ALA A 487 5.70 38.01 20.01
C ALA A 487 4.34 38.14 20.73
N ALA A 488 4.20 37.51 21.90
CA ALA A 488 2.96 37.47 22.68
C ALA A 488 2.37 38.84 23.05
N SER A 489 3.15 39.92 22.91
CA SER A 489 2.81 41.30 23.30
C SER A 489 2.34 42.21 22.15
N GLU A 490 2.28 41.74 20.90
CA GLU A 490 1.89 42.56 19.74
C GLU A 490 0.37 42.52 19.44
N PRO A 491 -0.19 43.51 18.72
CA PRO A 491 -1.61 43.52 18.34
C PRO A 491 -2.00 42.24 17.59
N ARG A 492 -3.13 41.63 17.98
CA ARG A 492 -3.58 40.29 17.56
C ARG A 492 -3.79 40.13 16.04
N GLN A 493 -4.27 41.18 15.37
CA GLN A 493 -4.43 41.25 13.92
C GLN A 493 -4.13 42.68 13.46
N ARG A 494 -3.50 42.82 12.30
CA ARG A 494 -3.22 44.14 11.70
C ARG A 494 -3.30 44.08 10.19
N ASP A 495 -4.06 44.98 9.61
CA ASP A 495 -4.08 45.23 8.16
C ASP A 495 -2.79 45.94 7.72
N GLY A 496 -2.42 45.80 6.46
CA GLY A 496 -1.18 46.37 5.95
C GLY A 496 -0.65 45.62 4.74
N VAL A 497 0.45 46.10 4.17
CA VAL A 497 1.04 45.49 2.98
C VAL A 497 2.17 44.54 3.36
N GLY A 498 2.12 43.31 2.85
CA GLY A 498 3.15 42.30 3.03
C GLY A 498 3.48 42.01 4.50
N ALA A 499 4.75 42.12 4.87
CA ALA A 499 5.22 41.87 6.24
C ALA A 499 4.73 42.91 7.28
N ALA A 500 4.14 44.03 6.84
CA ALA A 500 3.52 44.97 7.77
C ALA A 500 2.18 44.45 8.33
N ALA A 501 1.52 43.53 7.63
CA ALA A 501 0.31 42.86 8.10
C ALA A 501 0.63 41.83 9.19
N ARG A 502 -0.35 41.55 10.06
CA ARG A 502 -0.26 40.47 11.06
C ARG A 502 -1.52 39.61 11.01
N PHE A 503 -1.32 38.30 11.05
CA PHE A 503 -2.35 37.28 11.18
C PHE A 503 -2.31 36.66 12.59
N ASN A 504 -3.42 36.04 12.97
CA ASN A 504 -3.61 35.32 14.22
C ASN A 504 -3.53 33.80 14.03
N HIS A 505 -4.32 33.25 13.10
CA HIS A 505 -4.33 31.85 12.68
C HIS A 505 -4.77 31.79 11.22
N PRO A 506 -3.92 32.21 10.27
CA PRO A 506 -4.32 32.29 8.86
C PRO A 506 -4.59 30.89 8.32
N ALA A 507 -5.72 30.71 7.66
CA ALA A 507 -6.08 29.51 6.91
C ALA A 507 -6.68 29.93 5.57
N LEU A 508 -5.93 29.74 4.48
CA LEU A 508 -6.42 30.06 3.14
C LEU A 508 -7.73 29.33 2.87
N ALA A 509 -8.73 30.12 2.49
CA ALA A 509 -10.06 29.66 2.15
C ALA A 509 -10.23 29.55 0.63
N GLY A 510 -9.55 30.38 -0.18
CA GLY A 510 -9.63 30.31 -1.63
C GLY A 510 -8.99 31.52 -2.32
N ILE A 511 -9.10 31.54 -3.65
CA ILE A 511 -8.60 32.61 -4.52
C ILE A 511 -9.67 32.96 -5.56
N ASP A 512 -9.84 34.24 -5.88
CA ASP A 512 -10.74 34.68 -6.95
C ASP A 512 -10.03 34.77 -8.32
N ALA A 513 -10.80 35.10 -9.36
CA ALA A 513 -10.30 35.24 -10.72
C ALA A 513 -9.31 36.40 -10.90
N ASP A 514 -9.37 37.42 -10.03
CA ASP A 514 -8.45 38.56 -10.02
C ASP A 514 -7.15 38.26 -9.27
N GLY A 515 -7.05 37.07 -8.66
CA GLY A 515 -5.89 36.63 -7.90
C GLY A 515 -5.87 37.12 -6.45
N ASN A 516 -6.98 37.64 -5.93
CA ASN A 516 -7.08 37.98 -4.51
C ASN A 516 -7.24 36.70 -3.68
N LEU A 517 -6.45 36.59 -2.61
CA LEU A 517 -6.54 35.49 -1.66
C LEU A 517 -7.51 35.83 -0.54
N PHE A 518 -8.31 34.86 -0.14
CA PHE A 518 -9.22 34.97 1.00
C PHE A 518 -8.84 33.93 2.04
N LEU A 519 -8.85 34.32 3.30
CA LEU A 519 -8.50 33.43 4.39
C LEU A 519 -9.39 33.66 5.62
N ARG A 520 -9.57 32.61 6.39
CA ARG A 520 -9.98 32.71 7.80
C ARG A 520 -8.75 33.06 8.61
N ASP A 521 -8.94 33.86 9.64
CA ASP A 521 -7.86 34.29 10.51
C ASP A 521 -8.38 34.47 11.94
N GLY A 522 -8.25 33.42 12.76
CA GLY A 522 -8.98 33.31 14.01
C GLY A 522 -10.50 33.32 13.79
N ASP A 523 -11.22 34.22 14.47
CA ASP A 523 -12.68 34.35 14.35
C ASP A 523 -13.12 35.22 13.16
N GLY A 524 -12.17 35.83 12.43
CA GLY A 524 -12.45 36.78 11.34
C GLY A 524 -12.04 36.29 9.95
N PHE A 525 -12.26 37.13 8.96
CA PHE A 525 -11.87 36.90 7.56
C PHE A 525 -10.94 38.01 7.06
N ARG A 526 -9.99 37.66 6.21
CA ARG A 526 -9.04 38.61 5.59
C ARG A 526 -9.00 38.40 4.08
N LYS A 527 -8.71 39.49 3.36
CA LYS A 527 -8.39 39.51 1.93
C LYS A 527 -6.94 39.95 1.75
N ILE A 528 -6.20 39.29 0.86
CA ILE A 528 -4.90 39.73 0.34
C ILE A 528 -5.09 40.04 -1.13
N ASP A 529 -4.83 41.28 -1.55
CA ASP A 529 -4.91 41.65 -2.96
C ASP A 529 -3.63 41.32 -3.75
N ALA A 530 -3.64 41.54 -5.06
CA ALA A 530 -2.50 41.29 -5.94
C ALA A 530 -1.24 42.11 -5.61
N LYS A 531 -1.35 43.16 -4.78
CA LYS A 531 -0.24 43.99 -4.28
C LYS A 531 0.18 43.58 -2.86
N ALA A 532 -0.30 42.44 -2.38
CA ALA A 532 -0.10 41.93 -1.03
C ALA A 532 -0.68 42.82 0.08
N ALA A 533 -1.66 43.69 -0.22
CA ALA A 533 -2.36 44.45 0.79
C ALA A 533 -3.38 43.55 1.50
N VAL A 534 -3.22 43.42 2.81
CA VAL A 534 -4.10 42.67 3.70
C VAL A 534 -5.16 43.61 4.27
N SER A 535 -6.43 43.24 4.11
CA SER A 535 -7.58 43.95 4.67
C SER A 535 -8.50 43.00 5.43
N THR A 536 -9.13 43.50 6.49
CA THR A 536 -10.18 42.78 7.23
C THR A 536 -11.51 42.89 6.48
N ILE A 537 -12.20 41.77 6.31
CA ILE A 537 -13.48 41.70 5.59
C ILE A 537 -14.56 41.06 6.48
N ALA A 538 -15.81 41.44 6.28
CA ALA A 538 -16.93 40.97 7.10
C ALA A 538 -17.33 39.52 6.81
N ALA A 539 -17.12 39.05 5.58
CA ALA A 539 -17.46 37.70 5.14
C ALA A 539 -16.60 37.31 3.93
N LEU A 540 -16.45 36.00 3.70
CA LEU A 540 -15.90 35.48 2.45
C LEU A 540 -16.85 35.78 1.27
N PRO A 541 -16.33 35.97 0.05
CA PRO A 541 -17.17 36.12 -1.14
C PRO A 541 -18.16 34.97 -1.30
N ALA A 542 -19.40 35.29 -1.67
CA ALA A 542 -20.39 34.27 -2.00
C ALA A 542 -19.90 33.44 -3.20
N GLY A 543 -20.02 32.11 -3.09
CA GLY A 543 -19.55 31.19 -4.13
C GLY A 543 -18.02 31.06 -4.22
N LEU A 544 -17.26 31.53 -3.22
CA LEU A 544 -15.84 31.17 -3.10
C LEU A 544 -15.70 29.64 -3.09
N ASN A 545 -14.93 29.10 -4.04
CA ASN A 545 -14.77 27.66 -4.33
C ASN A 545 -16.02 26.93 -4.86
N ALA A 546 -17.06 27.64 -5.31
CA ALA A 546 -18.14 27.01 -6.05
C ALA A 546 -17.58 26.40 -7.35
N ALA A 547 -18.07 25.21 -7.69
CA ALA A 547 -17.77 24.59 -8.97
C ALA A 547 -18.48 25.34 -10.12
N ALA A 548 -18.18 24.97 -11.37
CA ALA A 548 -18.75 25.62 -12.55
C ALA A 548 -20.29 25.56 -12.63
N ASP A 549 -20.91 24.62 -11.92
CA ASP A 549 -22.35 24.46 -11.79
C ASP A 549 -22.97 25.33 -10.67
N GLY A 550 -22.17 26.15 -9.98
CA GLY A 550 -22.58 27.00 -8.87
C GLY A 550 -22.74 26.28 -7.53
N ASN A 551 -22.52 24.96 -7.47
CA ASN A 551 -22.64 24.18 -6.24
C ASN A 551 -21.31 24.13 -5.47
N VAL A 552 -21.40 23.90 -4.16
CA VAL A 552 -20.23 23.63 -3.30
C VAL A 552 -20.16 22.13 -3.01
N TYR A 553 -18.97 21.57 -3.13
CA TYR A 553 -18.72 20.15 -2.86
C TYR A 553 -17.81 19.99 -1.64
N THR A 554 -18.19 19.12 -0.71
CA THR A 554 -17.44 18.90 0.54
C THR A 554 -17.21 17.42 0.81
N ALA A 555 -15.97 17.07 1.17
CA ALA A 555 -15.62 15.74 1.62
C ALA A 555 -15.96 15.59 3.12
N ASP A 556 -16.58 14.48 3.48
CA ASP A 556 -16.89 14.12 4.86
C ASP A 556 -16.10 12.86 5.24
N ALA A 557 -14.92 13.09 5.81
CA ALA A 557 -13.98 12.02 6.18
C ALA A 557 -14.60 11.03 7.19
N LYS A 558 -15.46 11.51 8.09
CA LYS A 558 -16.04 10.69 9.15
C LYS A 558 -17.02 9.67 8.59
N HIS A 559 -17.80 10.05 7.58
CA HIS A 559 -18.87 9.21 7.05
C HIS A 559 -18.57 8.65 5.65
N GLY A 560 -17.35 8.84 5.12
CA GLY A 560 -16.89 8.18 3.88
C GLY A 560 -17.52 8.73 2.59
N VAL A 561 -18.03 9.97 2.57
CA VAL A 561 -18.84 10.50 1.47
C VAL A 561 -18.41 11.89 0.99
N VAL A 562 -18.81 12.23 -0.24
CA VAL A 562 -18.78 13.61 -0.77
C VAL A 562 -20.20 14.13 -0.88
N TYR A 563 -20.43 15.33 -0.35
CA TYR A 563 -21.68 16.05 -0.46
C TYR A 563 -21.62 17.14 -1.52
N ARG A 564 -22.75 17.35 -2.18
CA ARG A 564 -23.06 18.54 -2.97
C ARG A 564 -24.04 19.41 -2.20
N THR A 565 -23.79 20.71 -2.14
CA THR A 565 -24.67 21.72 -1.56
C THR A 565 -25.03 22.76 -2.61
N THR A 566 -26.33 22.96 -2.84
CA THR A 566 -26.84 23.96 -3.79
C THR A 566 -26.76 25.38 -3.25
N PRO A 567 -26.83 26.43 -4.09
CA PRO A 567 -26.93 27.81 -3.62
C PRO A 567 -28.10 28.06 -2.64
N ALA A 568 -29.18 27.28 -2.76
CA ALA A 568 -30.33 27.32 -1.84
C ALA A 568 -30.09 26.56 -0.51
N GLY A 569 -28.92 25.92 -0.33
CA GLY A 569 -28.54 25.19 0.88
C GLY A 569 -28.95 23.72 0.91
N ALA A 570 -29.66 23.20 -0.11
CA ALA A 570 -30.00 21.78 -0.17
C ALA A 570 -28.75 20.91 -0.35
N ARG A 571 -28.59 19.87 0.48
CA ARG A 571 -27.40 18.99 0.55
C ARG A 571 -27.74 17.54 0.15
N SER A 572 -26.91 16.92 -0.69
CA SER A 572 -27.08 15.53 -1.15
C SER A 572 -25.74 14.79 -1.28
N VAL A 573 -25.68 13.48 -1.05
CA VAL A 573 -24.49 12.66 -1.32
C VAL A 573 -24.33 12.45 -2.83
N VAL A 574 -23.12 12.59 -3.35
CA VAL A 574 -22.80 12.40 -4.79
C VAL A 574 -21.73 11.33 -5.05
N ALA A 575 -20.96 10.94 -4.03
CA ALA A 575 -20.02 9.82 -4.08
C ALA A 575 -19.81 9.25 -2.67
N GLY A 576 -19.46 7.98 -2.59
CA GLY A 576 -19.33 7.21 -1.35
C GLY A 576 -20.65 6.68 -0.82
N VAL A 577 -20.56 5.80 0.18
CA VAL A 577 -21.69 5.24 0.92
C VAL A 577 -21.56 5.64 2.38
N LEU A 578 -22.64 6.16 2.97
CA LEU A 578 -22.62 6.68 4.34
C LEU A 578 -22.14 5.61 5.33
N ASP A 579 -21.18 5.98 6.18
CA ASP A 579 -20.58 5.15 7.23
C ASP A 579 -19.83 3.90 6.71
N GLN A 580 -19.48 3.88 5.42
CA GLN A 580 -18.60 2.88 4.84
C GLN A 580 -17.28 3.51 4.42
N HIS A 581 -16.18 2.86 4.79
CA HIS A 581 -14.82 3.29 4.47
C HIS A 581 -14.14 2.25 3.57
N GLY A 582 -13.30 2.74 2.66
CA GLY A 582 -12.59 1.92 1.68
C GLY A 582 -12.65 2.58 0.30
N THR A 583 -11.77 2.19 -0.62
CA THR A 583 -11.80 2.74 -1.98
C THR A 583 -12.38 1.72 -2.95
N ILE A 584 -13.58 1.99 -3.48
CA ILE A 584 -14.16 1.26 -4.62
C ILE A 584 -14.30 2.24 -5.78
N LEU A 585 -13.48 2.04 -6.81
CA LEU A 585 -13.48 2.83 -8.05
C LEU A 585 -14.55 2.32 -9.04
N GLY A 586 -14.76 3.07 -10.12
CA GLY A 586 -15.73 2.75 -11.17
C GLY A 586 -17.01 3.58 -11.05
N ALA A 587 -18.16 2.99 -11.35
CA ALA A 587 -19.44 3.69 -11.35
C ALA A 587 -19.80 4.24 -9.96
N LEU A 588 -20.50 5.38 -9.93
CA LEU A 588 -21.04 5.95 -8.69
C LEU A 588 -22.11 5.03 -8.07
N PRO A 589 -22.24 4.98 -6.73
CA PRO A 589 -21.61 5.90 -5.77
C PRO A 589 -20.13 5.62 -5.50
N GLY A 590 -19.61 4.43 -5.83
CA GLY A 590 -18.29 3.97 -5.41
C GLY A 590 -18.13 4.00 -3.88
N GLN A 591 -16.90 3.85 -3.38
CA GLN A 591 -16.56 4.06 -1.98
C GLN A 591 -15.30 4.92 -1.87
N LEU A 592 -15.23 5.74 -0.82
CA LEU A 592 -14.10 6.59 -0.50
C LEU A 592 -13.58 6.26 0.90
N ASP A 593 -12.27 6.20 1.04
CA ASP A 593 -11.60 5.94 2.31
C ASP A 593 -11.29 7.27 2.99
N HIS A 594 -12.03 7.62 4.04
CA HIS A 594 -11.81 8.84 4.85
C HIS A 594 -11.49 10.09 4.01
N PRO A 595 -12.37 10.49 3.08
CA PRO A 595 -12.04 11.55 2.13
C PRO A 595 -11.81 12.87 2.87
N SER A 596 -10.59 13.41 2.78
CA SER A 596 -10.12 14.53 3.62
C SER A 596 -10.28 15.89 2.96
N SER A 597 -10.32 15.93 1.62
CA SER A 597 -10.34 17.17 0.85
C SER A 597 -10.83 16.91 -0.57
N ILE A 598 -11.45 17.92 -1.18
CA ILE A 598 -11.95 17.88 -2.55
C ILE A 598 -11.68 19.24 -3.23
N VAL A 599 -11.32 19.20 -4.52
CA VAL A 599 -11.12 20.40 -5.34
C VAL A 599 -11.62 20.16 -6.76
N ALA A 600 -12.24 21.18 -7.36
CA ALA A 600 -12.64 21.12 -8.76
C ALA A 600 -11.42 21.16 -9.69
N THR A 601 -11.38 20.25 -10.67
CA THR A 601 -10.34 20.17 -11.72
C THR A 601 -10.86 20.55 -13.10
N GLY A 602 -12.18 20.67 -13.25
CA GLY A 602 -12.87 21.09 -14.46
C GLY A 602 -14.39 21.03 -14.27
N PRO A 603 -15.19 21.37 -15.29
CA PRO A 603 -16.64 21.19 -15.25
C PRO A 603 -17.01 19.73 -14.93
N GLY A 604 -17.74 19.50 -13.84
CA GLY A 604 -18.15 18.16 -13.39
C GLY A 604 -17.02 17.23 -12.93
N SER A 605 -15.76 17.68 -12.94
CA SER A 605 -14.58 16.89 -12.58
C SER A 605 -13.91 17.42 -11.33
N PHE A 606 -13.62 16.52 -10.40
CA PHE A 606 -13.05 16.83 -9.08
C PHE A 606 -11.89 15.89 -8.78
N ALA A 607 -10.93 16.38 -8.00
CA ALA A 607 -9.94 15.55 -7.32
C ALA A 607 -10.33 15.46 -5.85
N VAL A 608 -10.30 14.25 -5.30
CA VAL A 608 -10.66 13.92 -3.92
C VAL A 608 -9.46 13.23 -3.28
N ALA A 609 -8.98 13.76 -2.17
CA ALA A 609 -8.02 13.06 -1.33
C ALA A 609 -8.77 12.00 -0.53
N SER A 610 -8.45 10.72 -0.74
CA SER A 610 -9.11 9.55 -0.18
C SER A 610 -8.04 8.56 0.28
N GLY A 611 -7.93 8.34 1.59
CA GLY A 611 -6.91 7.50 2.19
C GLY A 611 -5.52 8.03 1.88
N ALA A 612 -4.69 7.22 1.23
CA ALA A 612 -3.36 7.57 0.76
C ALA A 612 -3.31 7.86 -0.76
N ALA A 613 -4.44 8.23 -1.36
CA ALA A 613 -4.56 8.51 -2.78
C ALA A 613 -5.27 9.84 -3.09
N ILE A 614 -5.06 10.30 -4.32
CA ILE A 614 -5.91 11.30 -4.95
C ILE A 614 -6.73 10.59 -6.04
N VAL A 615 -8.05 10.63 -5.91
CA VAL A 615 -9.03 10.01 -6.80
C VAL A 615 -9.74 11.09 -7.61
N ARG A 616 -9.95 10.85 -8.90
CA ARG A 616 -10.81 11.65 -9.75
C ARG A 616 -12.27 11.24 -9.54
N LEU A 617 -13.13 12.21 -9.25
CA LEU A 617 -14.57 12.09 -9.26
C LEU A 617 -15.12 12.83 -10.47
N VAL A 618 -15.84 12.14 -11.35
CA VAL A 618 -16.57 12.73 -12.47
C VAL A 618 -18.06 12.56 -12.22
N LEU A 619 -18.79 13.66 -12.19
CA LEU A 619 -20.23 13.69 -12.05
C LEU A 619 -20.91 13.70 -13.44
N PRO A 620 -22.12 13.13 -13.55
CA PRO A 620 -22.87 13.07 -14.81
C PRO A 620 -23.36 14.42 -15.31
#